data_AF-A0A4R9VU42-F1
#
_entry.id   AF-A0A4R9VU42-F1
#
_cell.length_a   1.000
_cell.length_b   1.000
_cell.length_c   1.000
_cell.angle_alpha   90.00
_cell.angle_beta   90.00
_cell.angle_gamma   90.00
#
_symmetry.space_group_name_H-M   'P 1'
#
loop_
_entity.id
_entity.type
_entity.pdbx_description
1 polymer ?
#
loop_
_entity_poly.entity_id
_entity_poly.type
_entity_poly.pdbx_seq_one_letter_code
_entity_poly.pdbx_strand_id
1 'polypeptide(L)'
;LEFHLAPPIMGRRGNDGKPRKSSFGPWMMKGLRVLAAMKGLRGTAFDLFGYTAERRMERQLLAQYEADLQLVANSLAPGKIEAATALVSVPALIRGYGHVRRASAEKAAGERRRLLQRLTQTMPIPVLSAAE
;
A
#
# COMPACT_ATOMS: atom_id res chain seq x y z
N LEU A 1 -13.40 -28.61 -17.30
CA LEU A 1 -13.12 -27.51 -16.36
C LEU A 1 -11.96 -26.68 -16.92
N GLU A 2 -12.22 -25.42 -17.26
CA GLU A 2 -11.19 -24.49 -17.73
C GLU A 2 -11.10 -23.28 -16.79
N PHE A 3 -9.88 -22.77 -16.62
CA PHE A 3 -9.58 -21.61 -15.81
C PHE A 3 -9.09 -20.47 -16.69
N HIS A 4 -9.72 -19.31 -16.60
CA HIS A 4 -9.28 -18.11 -17.29
C HIS A 4 -8.50 -17.21 -16.33
N LEU A 5 -7.18 -17.30 -16.38
CA LEU A 5 -6.28 -16.58 -15.48
C LEU A 5 -5.39 -15.63 -16.27
N ALA A 6 -4.96 -14.56 -15.61
CA ALA A 6 -3.86 -13.72 -16.08
C ALA A 6 -2.73 -13.80 -15.04
N PRO A 7 -1.90 -14.86 -15.08
CA PRO A 7 -0.86 -15.06 -14.08
C PRO A 7 0.08 -13.84 -14.05
N PRO A 8 0.48 -13.33 -12.88
CA PRO A 8 1.29 -12.12 -12.80
C PRO A 8 2.71 -12.27 -13.39
N ILE A 9 3.25 -13.50 -13.42
CA ILE A 9 4.61 -13.79 -13.91
C ILE A 9 4.59 -14.35 -15.35
N MET A 10 3.63 -15.23 -15.66
CA MET A 10 3.55 -15.91 -16.96
C MET A 10 2.44 -15.35 -17.88
N GLY A 11 1.68 -14.36 -17.41
CA GLY A 11 0.55 -13.79 -18.12
C GLY A 11 1.00 -12.91 -19.29
N ARG A 12 0.32 -13.07 -20.42
CA ARG A 12 0.51 -12.21 -21.58
C ARG A 12 -0.04 -10.82 -21.30
N ARG A 13 0.63 -9.78 -21.79
CA ARG A 13 0.10 -8.41 -21.80
C ARG A 13 -0.44 -8.10 -23.20
N GLY A 14 -1.54 -7.34 -23.26
CA GLY A 14 -2.05 -6.78 -24.51
C GLY A 14 -1.20 -5.61 -24.99
N ASN A 15 -1.49 -5.11 -26.20
CA ASN A 15 -0.82 -3.92 -26.76
C ASN A 15 -1.08 -2.66 -25.92
N ASP A 16 -2.15 -2.65 -25.14
CA ASP A 16 -2.51 -1.61 -24.17
C ASP A 16 -1.81 -1.79 -22.80
N GLY A 17 -0.89 -2.75 -22.69
CA GLY A 17 -0.15 -3.07 -21.48
C GLY A 17 -0.95 -3.80 -20.40
N LYS A 18 -2.25 -4.09 -20.63
CA LYS A 18 -3.11 -4.74 -19.64
C LYS A 18 -2.93 -6.26 -19.62
N PRO A 19 -3.11 -6.92 -18.46
CA PRO A 19 -3.05 -8.38 -18.38
C PRO A 19 -4.13 -9.03 -19.24
N ARG A 20 -3.73 -9.95 -20.13
CA ARG A 20 -4.63 -10.72 -20.99
C ARG A 20 -4.89 -12.09 -20.36
N LYS A 21 -6.17 -12.44 -20.22
CA LYS A 21 -6.57 -13.75 -19.72
C LYS A 21 -6.12 -14.85 -20.70
N SER A 22 -5.59 -15.92 -20.16
CA SER A 22 -5.22 -17.15 -20.88
C SER A 22 -6.06 -18.30 -20.33
N SER A 23 -6.46 -19.25 -21.18
CA SER A 23 -7.16 -20.45 -20.74
C SER A 23 -6.17 -21.51 -20.27
N PHE A 24 -6.48 -22.15 -19.15
CA PHE A 24 -5.75 -23.25 -18.57
C PHE A 24 -6.70 -24.42 -18.32
N GLY A 25 -6.34 -25.61 -18.81
CA GLY A 25 -7.13 -26.81 -18.63
C GLY A 25 -7.18 -27.33 -17.18
N PRO A 26 -7.82 -28.49 -16.96
CA PRO A 26 -8.06 -29.05 -15.62
C PRO A 26 -6.80 -29.25 -14.76
N TRP A 27 -5.62 -29.41 -15.38
CA TRP A 27 -4.33 -29.58 -14.70
C TRP A 27 -4.00 -28.42 -13.75
N MET A 28 -4.55 -27.22 -14.00
CA MET A 28 -4.35 -26.03 -13.18
C MET A 28 -4.73 -26.24 -11.71
N MET A 29 -5.72 -27.11 -11.41
CA MET A 29 -6.07 -27.44 -10.02
C MET A 29 -4.90 -28.07 -9.25
N LYS A 30 -4.09 -28.90 -9.91
CA LYS A 30 -2.87 -29.46 -9.29
C LYS A 30 -1.84 -28.37 -9.05
N GLY A 31 -1.66 -27.45 -10.01
CA GLY A 31 -0.75 -26.31 -9.87
C GLY A 31 -1.14 -25.38 -8.71
N LEU A 32 -2.42 -25.04 -8.58
CA LEU A 32 -2.92 -24.24 -7.46
C LEU A 32 -2.71 -24.92 -6.11
N ARG A 33 -2.83 -26.26 -6.03
CA ARG A 33 -2.55 -27.02 -4.81
C ARG A 33 -1.07 -26.93 -4.40
N VAL A 34 -0.15 -27.02 -5.36
CA VAL A 34 1.29 -26.83 -5.10
C VAL A 34 1.56 -25.39 -4.63
N LEU A 35 1.01 -24.39 -5.31
CA LEU A 35 1.13 -22.99 -4.90
C LEU A 35 0.57 -22.73 -3.49
N ALA A 36 -0.52 -23.41 -3.11
CA ALA A 36 -1.09 -23.31 -1.77
C ALA A 36 -0.16 -23.89 -0.70
N ALA A 37 0.53 -25.00 -1.00
CA ALA A 37 1.54 -25.56 -0.10
C ALA A 37 2.75 -24.63 0.06
N MET A 38 3.10 -23.87 -0.99
CA MET A 38 4.20 -22.89 -0.97
C MET A 38 3.85 -21.58 -0.24
N LYS A 39 2.71 -21.47 0.46
CA LYS A 39 2.32 -20.26 1.20
C LYS A 39 3.36 -19.80 2.23
N GLY A 40 4.15 -20.73 2.78
CA GLY A 40 5.22 -20.44 3.75
C GLY A 40 6.42 -19.69 3.15
N LEU A 41 6.57 -19.68 1.82
CA LEU A 41 7.63 -18.94 1.15
C LEU A 41 7.35 -17.43 1.10
N ARG A 42 6.12 -16.99 1.37
CA ARG A 42 5.75 -15.57 1.35
C ARG A 42 6.60 -14.77 2.32
N GLY A 43 7.15 -13.66 1.87
CA GLY A 43 8.05 -12.83 2.68
C GLY A 43 9.50 -13.36 2.79
N THR A 44 9.80 -14.53 2.24
CA THR A 44 11.18 -15.05 2.16
C THR A 44 11.86 -14.67 0.84
N ALA A 45 13.16 -14.96 0.70
CA ALA A 45 13.88 -14.81 -0.57
C ALA A 45 13.32 -15.71 -1.69
N PHE A 46 12.53 -16.74 -1.37
CA PHE A 46 11.90 -17.61 -2.37
C PHE A 46 10.48 -17.14 -2.77
N ASP A 47 10.04 -15.96 -2.31
CA ASP A 47 8.76 -15.37 -2.71
C ASP A 47 8.85 -14.76 -4.12
N LEU A 48 8.67 -15.60 -5.15
CA LEU A 48 8.65 -15.18 -6.55
C LEU A 48 7.64 -14.06 -6.82
N PHE A 49 6.47 -14.10 -6.18
CA PHE A 49 5.44 -13.06 -6.36
C PHE A 49 5.81 -11.77 -5.63
N GLY A 50 6.60 -11.87 -4.57
CA GLY A 50 7.15 -10.74 -3.84
C GLY A 50 8.00 -9.80 -4.70
N TYR A 51 8.66 -10.31 -5.75
CA TYR A 51 9.49 -9.49 -6.63
C TYR A 51 8.69 -8.64 -7.64
N THR A 52 7.38 -8.84 -7.75
CA THR A 52 6.54 -8.02 -8.61
C THR A 52 6.50 -6.56 -8.13
N ALA A 53 6.37 -5.62 -9.07
CA ALA A 53 6.30 -4.19 -8.74
C ALA A 53 5.15 -3.86 -7.77
N GLU A 54 4.00 -4.53 -7.92
CA GLU A 54 2.85 -4.34 -7.03
C GLU A 54 3.16 -4.80 -5.60
N ARG A 55 3.74 -5.99 -5.41
CA ARG A 55 4.11 -6.47 -4.07
C ARG A 55 5.24 -5.66 -3.43
N ARG A 56 6.19 -5.13 -4.21
CA ARG A 56 7.22 -4.21 -3.69
C ARG A 56 6.60 -2.91 -3.20
N MET A 57 5.70 -2.32 -3.99
CA MET A 57 4.97 -1.11 -3.63
C MET A 57 4.14 -1.31 -2.36
N GLU A 58 3.40 -2.42 -2.23
CA GLU A 58 2.62 -2.72 -1.02
C GLU A 58 3.50 -2.80 0.24
N ARG A 59 4.65 -3.47 0.15
CA ARG A 59 5.59 -3.56 1.28
C ARG A 59 6.21 -2.22 1.63
N GLN A 60 6.52 -1.39 0.64
CA GLN A 60 6.98 -0.02 0.86
C GLN A 60 5.91 0.83 1.55
N LEU A 61 4.64 0.70 1.14
CA LEU A 61 3.52 1.40 1.77
C LEU A 61 3.32 0.98 3.23
N LEU A 62 3.47 -0.32 3.54
CA LEU A 62 3.42 -0.81 4.92
C LEU A 62 4.54 -0.22 5.77
N ALA A 63 5.79 -0.31 5.32
CA ALA A 63 6.94 0.23 6.04
C ALA A 63 6.82 1.76 6.22
N GLN A 64 6.30 2.46 5.22
CA GLN A 64 6.02 3.89 5.29
C GLN A 64 4.97 4.21 6.36
N TYR A 65 3.89 3.43 6.44
CA TYR A 65 2.85 3.62 7.44
C TYR A 65 3.35 3.34 8.86
N GLU A 66 4.16 2.30 9.05
CA GLU A 66 4.81 2.01 10.33
C GLU A 66 5.72 3.16 10.77
N ALA A 67 6.50 3.74 9.84
CA ALA A 67 7.31 4.92 10.12
C ALA A 67 6.47 6.15 10.48
N ASP A 68 5.32 6.35 9.82
CA ASP A 68 4.38 7.42 10.15
C ASP A 68 3.78 7.25 11.55
N LEU A 69 3.41 6.02 11.92
CA LEU A 69 2.92 5.71 13.27
C LEU A 69 3.97 6.01 14.33
N GLN A 70 5.23 5.63 14.09
CA GLN A 70 6.32 5.94 15.00
C GLN A 70 6.56 7.45 15.14
N LEU A 71 6.49 8.19 14.02
CA LEU A 71 6.60 9.64 14.04
C LEU A 71 5.47 10.28 14.84
N VAL A 72 4.23 9.84 14.63
CA VAL A 72 3.07 10.31 15.38
C VAL A 72 3.24 10.03 16.87
N ALA A 73 3.62 8.80 17.25
CA ALA A 73 3.85 8.43 18.65
C ALA A 73 4.89 9.34 19.33
N ASN A 74 5.93 9.73 18.61
CA ASN A 74 7.01 10.58 19.13
C ASN A 74 6.71 12.09 19.13
N SER A 75 5.72 12.55 18.36
CA SER A 75 5.48 13.98 18.10
C SER A 75 4.09 14.46 18.49
N LEU A 76 3.27 13.59 19.09
CA LEU A 76 1.90 13.89 19.46
C LEU A 76 1.85 14.97 20.56
N ALA A 77 1.09 16.03 20.28
CA ALA A 77 0.83 17.14 21.19
C ALA A 77 -0.58 17.68 20.92
N PRO A 78 -1.22 18.42 21.85
CA PRO A 78 -2.59 18.89 21.70
C PRO A 78 -2.86 19.64 20.37
N GLY A 79 -1.93 20.50 19.93
CA GLY A 79 -2.03 21.23 18.66
C GLY A 79 -1.83 20.39 17.39
N LYS A 80 -1.49 19.11 17.52
CA LYS A 80 -1.09 18.22 16.42
C LYS A 80 -2.03 17.03 16.21
N ILE A 81 -3.02 16.85 17.08
CA ILE A 81 -3.93 15.68 17.07
C ILE A 81 -4.64 15.53 15.73
N GLU A 82 -5.13 16.63 15.15
CA GLU A 82 -5.85 16.58 13.87
C GLU A 82 -4.94 16.15 12.71
N ALA A 83 -3.72 16.70 12.63
CA ALA A 83 -2.73 16.34 11.62
C ALA A 83 -2.27 14.88 11.77
N ALA A 84 -2.06 14.42 13.00
CA ALA A 84 -1.72 13.03 13.31
C ALA A 84 -2.84 12.07 12.90
N THR A 85 -4.08 12.37 13.24
CA THR A 85 -5.25 11.54 12.91
C THR A 85 -5.44 11.45 11.39
N ALA A 86 -5.31 12.57 10.69
CA ALA A 86 -5.38 12.63 9.24
C ALA A 86 -4.24 11.81 8.59
N LEU A 87 -3.01 11.91 9.11
CA LEU A 87 -1.86 11.17 8.58
C LEU A 87 -2.07 9.66 8.68
N VAL A 88 -2.54 9.19 9.84
CA VAL A 88 -2.84 7.77 10.09
C VAL A 88 -4.00 7.27 9.21
N SER A 89 -4.87 8.16 8.75
CA SER A 89 -6.00 7.83 7.87
C SER A 89 -5.60 7.70 6.39
N VAL A 90 -4.42 8.15 5.99
CA VAL A 90 -3.97 8.16 4.57
C VAL A 90 -4.04 6.79 3.89
N PRO A 91 -3.66 5.65 4.51
CA PRO A 91 -3.76 4.35 3.85
C PRO A 91 -5.17 4.00 3.37
N ALA A 92 -6.21 4.55 4.02
CA ALA A 92 -7.60 4.33 3.62
C ALA A 92 -7.94 4.92 2.23
N LEU A 93 -7.12 5.85 1.71
CA LEU A 93 -7.23 6.41 0.36
C LEU A 93 -6.75 5.43 -0.73
N ILE A 94 -5.93 4.44 -0.35
CA ILE A 94 -5.34 3.48 -1.30
C ILE A 94 -6.30 2.31 -1.48
N ARG A 95 -7.13 2.40 -2.53
CA ARG A 95 -8.17 1.41 -2.85
C ARG A 95 -7.98 0.80 -4.24
N GLY A 96 -8.72 -0.28 -4.52
CA GLY A 96 -8.70 -0.96 -5.82
C GLY A 96 -7.51 -1.90 -6.00
N TYR A 97 -7.25 -2.29 -7.26
CA TYR A 97 -6.26 -3.31 -7.64
C TYR A 97 -5.46 -2.85 -8.87
N GLY A 98 -4.24 -3.36 -9.03
CA GLY A 98 -3.41 -3.12 -10.22
C GLY A 98 -3.17 -1.63 -10.47
N HIS A 99 -3.53 -1.16 -11.67
CA HIS A 99 -3.32 0.23 -12.07
C HIS A 99 -4.14 1.24 -11.24
N VAL A 100 -5.34 0.87 -10.80
CA VAL A 100 -6.19 1.72 -9.95
C VAL A 100 -5.51 1.95 -8.60
N ARG A 101 -4.99 0.88 -7.99
CA ARG A 101 -4.26 0.96 -6.71
C ARG A 101 -3.02 1.85 -6.83
N ARG A 102 -2.27 1.71 -7.92
CA ARG A 102 -1.07 2.53 -8.18
C ARG A 102 -1.42 4.02 -8.26
N ALA A 103 -2.44 4.38 -9.05
CA ALA A 103 -2.89 5.75 -9.15
C ALA A 103 -3.41 6.31 -7.82
N SER A 104 -4.15 5.51 -7.04
CA SER A 104 -4.57 5.90 -5.69
C SER A 104 -3.38 6.07 -4.73
N ALA A 105 -2.34 5.24 -4.82
CA ALA A 105 -1.14 5.37 -4.02
C ALA A 105 -0.36 6.66 -4.31
N GLU A 106 -0.28 7.07 -5.59
CA GLU A 106 0.33 8.35 -5.98
C GLU A 106 -0.42 9.55 -5.37
N LYS A 107 -1.76 9.54 -5.40
CA LYS A 107 -2.57 10.57 -4.75
C LYS A 107 -2.37 10.59 -3.24
N ALA A 108 -2.38 9.41 -2.61
CA ALA A 108 -2.15 9.26 -1.17
C ALA A 108 -0.76 9.77 -0.75
N ALA A 109 0.27 9.58 -1.58
CA ALA A 109 1.61 10.11 -1.32
C ALA A 109 1.64 11.65 -1.32
N GLY A 110 0.82 12.30 -2.15
CA GLY A 110 0.60 13.74 -2.10
C GLY A 110 0.04 14.19 -0.76
N GLU A 111 -1.06 13.57 -0.33
CA GLU A 111 -1.73 13.91 0.92
C GLU A 111 -0.85 13.64 2.15
N ARG A 112 -0.13 12.51 2.15
CA ARG A 112 0.86 12.18 3.18
C ARG A 112 1.89 13.29 3.36
N ARG A 113 2.48 13.80 2.27
CA ARG A 113 3.49 14.87 2.33
C ARG A 113 2.93 16.15 2.96
N ARG A 114 1.71 16.53 2.57
CA ARG A 114 1.01 17.70 3.13
C ARG A 114 0.82 17.57 4.65
N LEU A 115 0.38 16.39 5.10
CA LEU A 115 0.12 16.12 6.51
C LEU A 115 1.39 16.01 7.35
N LEU A 116 2.47 15.44 6.80
CA LEU A 116 3.78 15.44 7.45
C LEU A 116 4.33 16.84 7.66
N GLN A 117 4.20 17.73 6.68
CA GLN A 117 4.59 19.14 6.83
C GLN A 117 3.81 19.79 7.99
N ARG A 118 2.49 19.60 8.02
CA ARG A 118 1.64 20.13 9.08
C ARG A 118 1.99 19.57 10.48
N LEU A 119 2.34 18.29 10.57
CA LEU A 119 2.72 17.63 11.83
C LEU A 119 4.08 18.11 12.36
N THR A 120 5.02 18.38 11.44
CA THR A 120 6.39 18.81 11.77
C THR A 120 6.52 20.31 11.99
N GLN A 121 5.62 21.12 11.44
CA GLN A 121 5.59 22.55 11.70
C GLN A 121 5.33 22.81 13.19
N THR A 122 6.19 23.65 13.79
CA THR A 122 5.97 24.20 15.13
C THR A 122 4.89 25.27 15.03
N MET A 123 3.66 24.94 15.41
CA MET A 123 2.65 25.98 15.61
C MET A 123 2.96 26.72 16.92
N PRO A 124 3.03 28.06 16.93
CA PRO A 124 3.09 28.82 18.17
C PRO A 124 1.83 28.48 18.98
N ILE A 125 2.02 28.10 20.25
CA ILE A 125 0.91 27.94 21.18
C ILE A 125 0.25 29.32 21.30
N PRO A 126 -1.04 29.48 20.92
CA PRO A 126 -1.74 30.71 21.26
C PRO A 126 -1.84 30.73 22.78
N VAL A 127 -0.98 31.52 23.41
CA VAL A 127 -1.17 31.86 24.82
C VAL A 127 -2.52 32.55 24.89
N LEU A 128 -3.47 31.90 25.57
CA LEU A 128 -4.70 32.57 25.97
C LEU A 128 -4.25 33.68 26.93
N SER A 129 -4.04 34.88 26.39
CA SER A 129 -3.90 36.08 27.19
C SER A 129 -5.23 36.23 27.92
N ALA A 130 -5.25 35.84 29.19
CA ALA A 130 -6.32 36.24 30.08
C ALA A 130 -6.38 37.77 30.01
N ALA A 131 -7.50 38.29 29.50
CA ALA A 131 -7.79 39.71 29.58
C ALA A 131 -8.03 40.02 31.06
N GLU A 132 -7.12 40.80 31.65
CA GLU A 132 -7.40 41.61 32.85
C GLU A 132 -8.26 42.82 32.49
#